data_AF-A0A934BEI9-F1
#
_entry.id   AF-A0A934BEI9-F1
#
_cell.length_a   1.000
_cell.length_b   1.000
_cell.length_c   1.000
_cell.angle_alpha   90.00
_cell.angle_beta   90.00
_cell.angle_gamma   90.00
#
_symmetry.space_group_name_H-M   'P 1'
#
loop_
_entity.id
_entity.type
_entity.pdbx_description
1 polymer ?
#
loop_
_entity_poly.entity_id
_entity_poly.type
_entity_poly.pdbx_seq_one_letter_code
_entity_poly.pdbx_strand_id
1 'polypeptide(L)' 'MVKVNFQGLTVAAFESRMATEITRLIERYGGRPLVAPVLREISLEDNSIVQEFGARLMAGRVD' A
#
# COMPACT_ATOMS: atom_id res chain seq x y z
N MET A 1 -27.73 11.90 -8.96
CA MET A 1 -26.40 11.34 -9.28
C MET A 1 -26.27 10.01 -8.55
N VAL A 2 -26.08 8.90 -9.28
CA VAL A 2 -25.84 7.60 -8.63
C VAL A 2 -24.45 7.65 -8.01
N LYS A 3 -24.38 7.46 -6.69
CA LYS A 3 -23.10 7.41 -5.97
C LYS A 3 -22.52 6.01 -6.19
N VAL A 4 -21.35 5.93 -6.82
CA VAL A 4 -20.65 4.64 -6.99
C VAL A 4 -20.35 4.07 -5.60
N ASN A 5 -20.76 2.83 -5.37
CA ASN A 5 -20.59 2.11 -4.10
C ASN A 5 -20.30 0.62 -4.40
N PHE A 6 -19.99 -0.16 -3.37
CA PHE A 6 -19.76 -1.61 -3.47
C PHE A 6 -21.02 -2.46 -3.28
N GLN A 7 -22.21 -1.86 -3.14
CA GLN A 7 -23.50 -2.57 -2.99
C GLN A 7 -23.53 -3.69 -1.94
N GLY A 8 -22.80 -3.53 -0.83
CA GLY A 8 -22.70 -4.54 0.22
C GLY A 8 -21.83 -5.75 -0.15
N LEU A 9 -21.12 -5.73 -1.28
CA LEU A 9 -20.21 -6.81 -1.68
C LEU A 9 -19.05 -6.95 -0.71
N THR A 10 -18.57 -8.18 -0.58
CA THR A 10 -17.31 -8.46 0.12
C THR A 10 -16.14 -8.09 -0.78
N VAL A 11 -15.21 -7.29 -0.26
CA VAL A 11 -14.04 -6.79 -0.99
C VAL A 11 -12.78 -7.36 -0.35
N ALA A 12 -12.03 -8.17 -1.09
CA ALA A 12 -10.73 -8.66 -0.66
C ALA A 12 -9.69 -7.53 -0.74
N ALA A 13 -8.97 -7.30 0.36
CA ALA A 13 -7.89 -6.33 0.44
C ALA A 13 -6.59 -7.01 0.90
N PHE A 14 -5.52 -6.80 0.15
CA PHE A 14 -4.23 -7.45 0.36
C PHE A 14 -3.19 -6.55 1.04
N GLU A 15 -3.59 -5.33 1.43
CA GLU A 15 -2.69 -4.38 2.06
C GLU A 15 -2.46 -4.73 3.53
N SER A 16 -1.19 -4.84 3.91
CA SER A 16 -0.72 -5.09 5.26
C SER A 16 -0.45 -3.79 6.03
N ARG A 17 0.19 -2.76 5.42
CA ARG A 17 0.58 -1.54 6.16
C ARG A 17 -0.62 -0.65 6.45
N MET A 18 -1.46 -0.44 5.44
CA MET A 18 -2.64 0.43 5.50
C MET A 18 -3.94 -0.36 5.67
N ALA A 19 -3.89 -1.52 6.33
CA ALA A 19 -5.03 -2.40 6.53
C ALA A 19 -6.22 -1.69 7.21
N THR A 20 -5.96 -0.74 8.11
CA THR A 20 -7.01 -0.01 8.82
C THR A 20 -7.68 1.03 7.91
N GLU A 21 -6.89 1.73 7.12
CA GLU A 21 -7.32 2.77 6.19
C GLU A 21 -8.13 2.17 5.05
N ILE A 22 -7.67 1.04 4.48
CA ILE A 22 -8.36 0.36 3.39
C ILE A 22 -9.70 -0.22 3.87
N THR A 23 -9.75 -0.75 5.09
CA THR A 23 -11.00 -1.21 5.75
C THR A 23 -12.01 -0.07 5.82
N ARG A 24 -11.61 1.08 6.38
CA ARG A 24 -12.49 2.27 6.50
C ARG A 24 -12.96 2.78 5.15
N LEU A 25 -12.10 2.71 4.13
CA LEU A 25 -12.46 3.11 2.78
C LEU A 25 -13.54 2.21 2.20
N ILE A 26 -13.37 0.89 2.30
CA ILE A 26 -14.33 -0.11 1.81
C ILE A 26 -15.69 0.06 2.50
N GLU A 27 -15.70 0.20 3.83
CA GLU A 27 -16.93 0.42 4.61
C GLU A 27 -17.64 1.73 4.22
N ARG A 28 -16.87 2.82 4.03
CA ARG A 28 -17.40 4.12 3.59
C ARG A 28 -18.11 4.05 2.25
N TYR A 29 -17.65 3.17 1.35
CA TYR A 29 -18.28 2.91 0.06
C TYR A 29 -19.26 1.72 0.10
N GLY A 30 -19.71 1.31 1.28
CA GLY A 30 -20.76 0.31 1.45
C GLY A 30 -20.34 -1.11 1.11
N GLY A 31 -19.04 -1.43 1.18
CA GLY A 31 -18.53 -2.79 1.05
C GLY A 31 -18.26 -3.45 2.40
N ARG A 32 -18.06 -4.77 2.40
CA ARG A 32 -17.58 -5.53 3.55
C ARG A 32 -16.11 -5.91 3.33
N PRO A 33 -15.16 -5.36 4.11
CA PRO A 33 -13.75 -5.67 3.92
C PRO A 33 -13.41 -7.09 4.35
N LEU A 34 -12.58 -7.77 3.55
CA LEU A 34 -11.89 -9.01 3.88
C LEU A 34 -10.39 -8.74 3.73
N VAL A 35 -9.73 -8.37 4.82
CA VAL A 35 -8.29 -8.11 4.81
C VAL A 35 -7.53 -9.42 4.94
N ALA A 36 -6.78 -9.77 3.89
CA ALA A 36 -5.92 -10.94 3.84
C ALA A 36 -4.48 -10.45 3.60
N PRO A 37 -3.67 -10.24 4.65
CA PRO A 37 -2.29 -9.78 4.49
C PRO A 37 -1.46 -10.89 3.83
N VAL A 38 -1.28 -10.80 2.52
CA VAL A 38 -0.50 -11.76 1.71
C VAL A 38 0.92 -11.26 1.44
N LEU A 39 1.20 -10.00 1.78
CA LEU A 39 2.51 -9.39 1.63
C LEU A 39 3.17 -9.24 3.00
N ARG A 40 4.40 -9.76 3.10
CA ARG A 40 5.31 -9.53 4.22
C ARG A 40 6.39 -8.58 3.75
N GLU A 41 6.66 -7.55 4.53
CA GLU A 41 7.86 -6.75 4.32
C GLU A 41 9.11 -7.60 4.63
N ILE A 42 10.04 -7.58 3.69
CA ILE A 42 11.36 -8.15 3.87
C ILE A 42 12.30 -6.96 4.01
N SER A 43 13.00 -6.87 5.13
CA SER A 43 14.06 -5.88 5.28
C SER A 43 15.05 -6.10 4.15
N LEU A 44 15.34 -5.04 3.39
CA LEU A 44 16.48 -5.07 2.49
C LEU A 44 17.72 -5.07 3.38
N GLU A 45 18.45 -6.19 3.40
CA GLU A 45 19.80 -6.23 3.96
C GLU A 45 20.72 -5.29 3.16
N ASP A 46 21.93 -5.05 3.67
CA ASP A 46 22.80 -3.95 3.26
C ASP A 46 22.83 -3.73 1.73
N ASN A 47 22.08 -2.72 1.29
CA ASN A 47 21.78 -2.50 -0.11
C ASN A 47 22.73 -1.42 -0.63
N SER A 48 23.94 -1.84 -0.98
CA SER A 48 25.00 -0.96 -1.49
C SER A 48 24.54 -0.10 -2.67
N ILE A 49 23.60 -0.59 -3.47
CA ILE A 49 22.98 0.16 -4.59
C ILE A 49 22.18 1.37 -4.06
N VAL A 50 21.42 1.21 -2.97
CA VAL A 50 20.66 2.30 -2.36
C VAL A 50 21.59 3.33 -1.72
N GLN A 51 22.70 2.87 -1.10
CA GLN A 51 23.70 3.76 -0.53
C GLN A 51 24.42 4.57 -1.62
N GLU A 52 24.85 3.93 -2.70
CA GLU A 52 25.49 4.59 -3.84
C GLU A 52 24.54 5.60 -4.50
N PHE A 53 23.29 5.19 -4.72
CA PHE A 53 22.25 6.08 -5.23
C PHE A 53 22.06 7.30 -4.32
N GLY A 54 21.96 7.09 -3.00
CA GLY A 54 21.85 8.18 -2.03
C GLY A 54 23.04 9.14 -2.08
N ALA A 55 24.26 8.61 -2.18
CA ALA A 55 25.47 9.43 -2.31
C ALA A 55 25.47 10.24 -3.61
N ARG A 56 25.07 9.65 -4.74
CA ARG A 56 24.93 10.34 -6.04
C ARG A 56 23.87 11.44 -5.98
N LEU A 57 22.71 11.14 -5.41
CA LEU A 57 21.61 12.08 -5.23
C LEU A 57 22.03 13.28 -4.37
N MET A 58 22.69 13.03 -3.24
CA MET A 58 23.21 14.09 -2.36
C MET A 58 24.32 14.92 -3.03
N ALA A 59 25.07 14.32 -3.96
CA ALA A 59 26.04 15.02 -4.81
C ALA A 59 25.40 15.77 -6.00
N GLY A 60 24.06 15.83 -6.08
CA GLY A 60 23.33 16.50 -7.16
C GLY A 60 23.40 15.79 -8.51
N ARG A 61 23.78 14.51 -8.51
CA ARG A 61 23.86 13.67 -9.72
C ARG A 61 22.58 12.85 -9.83
N VAL A 62 21.62 13.40 -10.57
CA VAL A 62 20.34 12.74 -10.91
C VAL A 62 20.25 12.70 -12.43
N ASP A 63 19.97 11.51 -12.95
CA ASP A 63 19.87 11.19 -14.38
C ASP A 63 18.46 11.52 -14.90
#